data_AF-A0A1J3HHA0-F1
#
_entry.id   AF-A0A1J3HHA0-F1
#
_cell.length_a   1.000
_cell.length_b   1.000
_cell.length_c   1.000
_cell.angle_alpha   90.00
_cell.angle_beta   90.00
_cell.angle_gamma   90.00
#
_symmetry.space_group_name_H-M   'P 1'
#
loop_
_entity.id
_entity.type
_entity.pdbx_description
1 polymer ?
#
loop_
_entity_poly.entity_id
_entity_poly.type
_entity_poly.pdbx_seq_one_letter_code
_entity_poly.pdbx_strand_id
1 'polypeptide(L)'
;ANALVDMYSRMGLLGRARQVFDEMPVRDLVSWNSLISGYSSHGYYEEALELYHELRNSWIVPDSFTVSSVLLAFGNLLVVKEGQGLHGFALKSGVDSVVVVNN
;
A
#
# COMPACT_ATOMS: atom_id res chain seq x y z
N ALA A 1 -16.16 13.16 8.66
CA ALA A 1 -14.80 13.03 8.13
C ALA A 1 -14.55 11.64 7.56
N ASN A 2 -14.80 10.55 8.32
CA ASN A 2 -14.60 9.17 7.85
C ASN A 2 -15.22 8.85 6.48
N ALA A 3 -16.47 9.28 6.25
CA ALA A 3 -17.13 9.08 4.95
C ALA A 3 -16.43 9.80 3.78
N LEU A 4 -15.79 10.95 4.02
CA LEU A 4 -15.02 11.67 3.01
C LEU A 4 -13.68 10.99 2.75
N VAL A 5 -13.02 10.50 3.80
CA VAL A 5 -11.79 9.70 3.67
C VAL A 5 -12.08 8.43 2.85
N ASP A 6 -13.11 7.66 3.22
CA ASP A 6 -13.53 6.46 2.49
C ASP A 6 -13.90 6.76 1.04
N MET A 7 -14.69 7.82 0.79
CA MET A 7 -15.08 8.22 -0.56
C MET A 7 -13.88 8.59 -1.43
N TYR A 8 -12.98 9.44 -0.95
CA TYR A 8 -11.78 9.83 -1.70
C TYR A 8 -10.82 8.65 -1.90
N SER A 9 -10.65 7.79 -0.88
CA SER A 9 -9.86 6.56 -0.97
C SER A 9 -10.36 5.64 -2.08
N ARG A 10 -11.67 5.38 -2.16
CA ARG A 10 -12.27 4.52 -3.19
C ARG A 10 -12.18 5.09 -4.60
N MET A 11 -12.11 6.42 -4.73
CA MET A 11 -11.92 7.09 -6.01
C MET A 11 -10.45 7.17 -6.44
N GLY A 12 -9.52 6.64 -5.65
CA GLY A 12 -8.08 6.78 -5.90
C GLY A 12 -7.55 8.19 -5.69
N LEU A 13 -8.35 9.10 -5.14
CA LEU A 13 -7.97 10.47 -4.81
C LEU A 13 -7.23 10.50 -3.47
N LEU A 14 -6.17 9.69 -3.34
CA LEU A 14 -5.47 9.41 -2.08
C LEU A 14 -4.88 10.67 -1.45
N GLY A 15 -4.41 11.63 -2.25
CA GLY A 15 -3.95 12.93 -1.72
C GLY A 15 -5.06 13.72 -1.02
N ARG A 16 -6.29 13.68 -1.55
CA ARG A 16 -7.47 14.31 -0.91
C ARG A 16 -7.90 13.52 0.32
N ALA A 17 -7.88 12.19 0.25
CA ALA A 17 -8.19 11.33 1.39
C ALA A 17 -7.21 11.60 2.56
N ARG A 18 -5.91 11.68 2.25
CA ARG A 18 -4.84 11.99 3.21
C ARG A 18 -5.01 13.40 3.79
N GLN A 19 -5.29 14.40 2.96
CA GLN A 19 -5.55 15.76 3.45
C GLN A 19 -6.70 15.80 4.47
N VAL A 20 -7.85 15.20 4.13
CA VAL A 20 -9.00 15.16 5.05
C VAL A 20 -8.64 14.42 6.33
N PHE A 21 -7.92 13.31 6.22
CA PHE A 21 -7.47 12.53 7.37
C PHE A 21 -6.50 13.30 8.28
N ASP A 22 -5.57 14.05 7.71
CA ASP A 22 -4.60 14.87 8.45
C ASP A 22 -5.30 16.04 9.17
N GLU A 23 -6.34 16.63 8.56
CA GLU A 23 -7.15 17.70 9.15
C GLU A 23 -8.12 17.22 10.25
N MET A 24 -8.27 15.91 10.47
CA MET A 24 -9.16 15.38 11.51
C MET A 24 -8.61 15.64 12.92
N PRO A 25 -9.39 16.28 13.82
CA PRO A 25 -8.96 16.51 15.20
C PRO A 25 -8.88 15.22 16.03
N VAL A 26 -9.70 14.23 15.68
CA VAL A 26 -9.70 12.90 16.29
C VAL A 26 -9.81 11.87 15.17
N ARG A 27 -8.85 10.94 15.13
CA ARG A 27 -8.80 9.82 14.18
C ARG A 27 -9.18 8.54 14.92
N ASP A 28 -10.16 7.83 14.38
CA ASP A 28 -10.60 6.54 14.89
C ASP A 28 -10.16 5.40 13.95
N LEU A 29 -10.35 4.16 14.38
CA LEU A 29 -9.96 3.00 13.59
C LEU A 29 -10.60 2.98 12.19
N VAL A 30 -11.82 3.50 12.04
CA VAL A 30 -12.51 3.57 10.73
C VAL A 30 -11.78 4.51 9.77
N SER A 31 -11.34 5.67 10.24
CA SER A 31 -10.56 6.61 9.43
C SER A 31 -9.22 6.03 8.97
N TRP A 32 -8.51 5.31 9.85
CA TRP A 32 -7.29 4.59 9.53
C TRP A 32 -7.53 3.47 8.51
N ASN A 33 -8.55 2.64 8.75
CA ASN A 33 -8.91 1.54 7.86
C ASN A 33 -9.28 2.03 6.46
N SER A 34 -10.01 3.14 6.37
CA SER A 34 -10.40 3.76 5.10
C SER A 34 -9.19 4.24 4.31
N LEU A 35 -8.17 4.78 4.98
CA LEU A 35 -6.96 5.26 4.33
C LEU A 35 -6.04 4.08 3.95
N ILE A 36 -5.74 3.18 4.89
CA ILE A 36 -4.88 2.00 4.68
C ILE A 36 -5.41 1.13 3.53
N SER A 37 -6.71 0.84 3.51
CA SER A 37 -7.32 0.05 2.43
C SER A 37 -7.32 0.80 1.09
N GLY A 38 -7.52 2.13 1.12
CA GLY A 38 -7.37 3.00 -0.05
C GLY A 38 -5.98 2.89 -0.69
N TYR A 39 -4.92 3.10 0.09
CA TYR A 39 -3.54 2.99 -0.39
C TYR A 39 -3.22 1.57 -0.90
N SER A 40 -3.59 0.54 -0.12
CA SER A 40 -3.38 -0.86 -0.48
C SER A 40 -4.07 -1.26 -1.80
N SER A 41 -5.35 -0.88 -1.97
CA SER A 41 -6.12 -1.22 -3.18
C SER A 41 -5.65 -0.51 -4.45
N HIS A 42 -4.95 0.61 -4.32
CA HIS A 42 -4.44 1.40 -5.44
C HIS A 42 -2.95 1.18 -5.72
N GLY A 43 -2.32 0.17 -5.09
CA GLY A 43 -0.94 -0.22 -5.38
C GLY A 43 0.13 0.54 -4.61
N TYR A 44 -0.27 1.44 -3.71
CA TYR A 44 0.63 2.22 -2.86
C TYR A 44 0.95 1.45 -1.58
N TYR A 45 1.62 0.32 -1.75
CA TYR A 45 1.81 -0.66 -0.70
C TYR A 45 2.75 -0.17 0.40
N GLU A 46 3.81 0.57 0.06
CA GLU A 46 4.75 1.09 1.06
C GLU A 46 4.06 2.10 1.99
N GLU A 47 3.29 3.03 1.43
CA GLU A 47 2.52 4.01 2.17
C GLU A 47 1.42 3.38 3.03
N ALA A 48 0.79 2.30 2.55
CA ALA A 48 -0.16 1.53 3.36
C ALA A 48 0.51 0.91 4.60
N LEU A 49 1.77 0.46 4.48
CA LEU A 49 2.54 -0.07 5.61
C LEU A 49 2.96 1.03 6.58
N GLU A 50 3.41 2.18 6.06
CA GLU A 50 3.74 3.35 6.88
C GLU A 50 2.55 3.79 7.72
N LEU A 51 1.36 3.89 7.12
CA LEU A 51 0.11 4.21 7.83
C LEU A 51 -0.23 3.17 8.90
N TYR A 52 0.03 1.88 8.66
CA TYR A 52 -0.15 0.85 9.69
C TYR A 52 0.83 1.01 10.86
N HIS A 53 2.07 1.41 10.59
CA HIS A 53 3.03 1.73 11.64
C HIS A 53 2.60 2.95 12.46
N GLU A 54 2.11 4.01 11.79
CA GLU A 54 1.52 5.16 12.47
C GLU A 54 0.32 4.77 13.33
N LEU A 55 -0.59 3.95 12.82
CA LEU A 55 -1.74 3.41 13.57
C LEU A 55 -1.28 2.68 14.84
N ARG A 56 -0.28 1.79 14.74
CA ARG A 56 0.26 1.10 15.93
C ARG A 56 0.85 2.06 16.96
N ASN A 57 1.44 3.16 16.52
CA ASN A 57 1.99 4.18 17.41
C ASN A 57 0.91 5.10 18.01
N SER A 58 -0.33 5.05 17.49
CA SER A 58 -1.46 5.85 17.97
C SER A 58 -2.24 5.23 19.14
N TRP A 59 -1.77 4.09 19.68
CA TRP A 59 -2.44 3.30 20.73
C TRP A 59 -3.83 2.75 20.36
N ILE A 60 -4.24 2.89 19.10
CA ILE A 60 -5.46 2.28 18.56
C ILE A 60 -5.12 0.86 18.13
N VAL A 61 -5.91 -0.11 18.60
CA VAL A 61 -5.72 -1.53 18.27
C VAL A 61 -6.25 -1.82 16.86
N PRO A 62 -5.41 -2.33 15.95
CA PRO A 62 -5.86 -2.78 14.62
C PRO A 62 -6.86 -3.94 14.73
N ASP A 63 -7.87 -3.96 13.87
CA ASP A 63 -8.81 -5.08 13.74
C ASP A 63 -8.41 -6.05 12.62
N SER A 64 -9.20 -7.12 12.46
CA SER A 64 -8.98 -8.12 11.41
C SER A 64 -8.98 -7.49 10.00
N PHE A 65 -9.83 -6.49 9.76
CA PHE A 65 -9.88 -5.77 8.50
C PHE A 65 -8.57 -5.01 8.22
N THR A 66 -8.04 -4.34 9.23
CA THR A 66 -6.74 -3.66 9.17
C THR A 66 -5.65 -4.64 8.77
N VAL A 67 -5.56 -5.77 9.48
CA VAL A 67 -4.54 -6.79 9.28
C VAL A 67 -4.63 -7.38 7.88
N SER A 68 -5.83 -7.69 7.39
CA SER A 68 -6.01 -8.20 6.02
C SER A 68 -5.55 -7.21 4.95
N SER A 69 -5.88 -5.93 5.10
CA SER A 69 -5.50 -4.88 4.15
C SER A 69 -3.98 -4.68 4.09
N VAL A 70 -3.32 -4.76 5.24
CA VAL A 70 -1.86 -4.64 5.39
C VAL A 70 -1.14 -5.88 4.89
N LEU A 71 -1.66 -7.09 5.14
CA LEU A 71 -1.09 -8.33 4.62
C LEU A 71 -1.10 -8.37 3.09
N LEU A 72 -2.18 -7.88 2.47
CA LEU A 72 -2.24 -7.73 1.01
C LEU A 72 -1.15 -6.79 0.50
N ALA A 73 -0.95 -5.64 1.17
CA ALA A 73 0.10 -4.70 0.81
C ALA A 73 1.50 -5.32 0.94
N PHE A 74 1.78 -6.01 2.06
CA PHE A 74 3.03 -6.73 2.28
C PHE A 74 3.31 -7.77 1.19
N GLY A 75 2.32 -8.62 0.88
CA GLY A 75 2.48 -9.66 -0.12
C GLY A 75 2.82 -9.10 -1.50
N ASN A 76 2.11 -8.06 -1.94
CA ASN A 76 2.40 -7.41 -3.22
C ASN A 76 3.76 -6.70 -3.22
N LEU A 77 4.14 -6.05 -2.12
CA LEU A 77 5.45 -5.41 -2.00
C LEU A 77 6.59 -6.43 -2.07
N LEU A 78 6.44 -7.59 -1.44
CA LEU A 78 7.42 -8.68 -1.50
C LEU A 78 7.60 -9.16 -2.95
N VAL A 79 6.49 -9.41 -3.65
CA VAL A 79 6.50 -9.85 -5.07
C VAL A 79 7.20 -8.81 -5.95
N VAL A 80 6.93 -7.51 -5.75
CA VAL A 80 7.60 -6.42 -6.50
C VAL A 80 9.11 -6.42 -6.22
N LYS A 81 9.53 -6.55 -4.96
CA LYS A 81 10.95 -6.57 -4.58
C LYS A 81 11.68 -7.79 -5.14
N GLU A 82 11.05 -8.96 -5.13
CA GLU A 82 11.60 -10.16 -5.76
C GLU A 82 11.72 -10.00 -7.28
N GLY A 83 10.68 -9.46 -7.94
CA GLY A 83 10.70 -9.18 -9.38
C GLY A 83 11.81 -8.19 -9.78
N GLN A 84 12.02 -7.13 -8.99
CA GLN A 84 13.13 -6.19 -9.20
C GLN A 84 14.50 -6.86 -9.03
N GLY A 85 14.65 -7.74 -8.04
CA GLY A 85 15.87 -8.52 -7.82
C GLY A 85 16.17 -9.45 -9.00
N LEU A 86 15.17 -10.19 -9.47
CA LEU A 86 15.27 -11.06 -10.65
C LEU A 86 15.59 -10.27 -11.92
N HIS A 87 14.94 -9.12 -12.12
CA HIS A 87 15.22 -8.25 -13.26
C HIS A 87 16.67 -7.74 -13.24
N GLY A 88 17.15 -7.28 -12.08
CA GLY A 88 18.54 -6.86 -11.91
C GLY A 88 19.54 -8.01 -12.12
N PHE A 89 19.19 -9.22 -11.71
CA PHE A 89 19.98 -10.42 -12.00
C PHE A 89 20.02 -10.73 -13.51
N ALA A 90 18.87 -10.74 -14.19
CA ALA A 90 18.77 -11.01 -15.63
C ALA A 90 19.64 -10.06 -16.47
N LEU A 91 19.62 -8.76 -16.13
CA LEU A 91 20.46 -7.74 -16.75
C LEU A 91 21.96 -8.01 -16.53
N LYS A 92 22.37 -8.33 -15.29
CA LYS A 92 23.78 -8.58 -14.95
C LYS A 92 24.32 -9.87 -15.55
N SER A 93 23.48 -10.89 -15.66
CA SER A 93 23.83 -12.18 -16.22
C SER A 93 23.77 -12.21 -17.76
N GLY A 94 23.38 -11.11 -18.41
CA GLY A 94 23.25 -11.04 -19.87
C GLY A 94 22.10 -11.87 -20.44
N VAL A 95 21.16 -12.31 -19.59
CA VAL A 95 20.01 -13.13 -20.01
C VAL A 95 19.09 -12.33 -20.95
N ASP A 96 18.97 -11.02 -20.73
CA ASP A 96 18.24 -10.10 -21.62
C ASP A 96 18.90 -9.93 -23.01
N SER A 97 20.18 -10.32 -23.16
CA SER A 97 20.93 -10.22 -24.43
C SER A 97 20.90 -11.52 -25.25
N VAL A 98 20.34 -12.60 -24.71
CA VAL A 98 20.09 -13.81 -25.50
C VAL A 98 18.84 -13.56 -26.33
N VAL A 99 19.03 -12.98 -27.51
CA VAL A 99 18.05 -13.08 -28.60
C VAL A 99 17.81 -14.58 -28.77
N VAL A 100 16.67 -15.06 -28.29
CA VAL A 100 16.22 -16.41 -28.58
C VAL A 100 15.93 -16.42 -30.08
N VAL A 101 16.95 -16.76 -30.87
CA VAL A 101 16.81 -17.02 -32.29
C VAL A 101 16.06 -18.35 -32.37
N ASN A 102 14.73 -18.27 -32.25
CA ASN A 102 13.85 -19.39 -32.54
C ASN A 102 13.96 -19.64 -34.05
N ASN A 103 14.53 -20.80 -34.39
CA ASN A 103 14.50 -21.39 -35.73
C ASN A 103 13.11 -21.99 -36.02
#